data_AF-A0A3Q7QK82-F1
#
_entry.id   AF-A0A3Q7QK82-F1
#
_cell.length_a   1.000
_cell.length_b   1.000
_cell.length_c   1.000
_cell.angle_alpha   90.00
_cell.angle_beta   90.00
_cell.angle_gamma   90.00
#
_symmetry.space_group_name_H-M   'P 1'
#
loop_
_entity.id
_entity.type
_entity.pdbx_description
1 polymer ?
#
loop_
_entity_poly.entity_id
_entity_poly.type
_entity_poly.pdbx_seq_one_letter_code
_entity_poly.pdbx_strand_id
1 'polypeptide(L)'
;MASWLPETLFEIVGQGPAPSKDYYQLLVTRSQVIFRWWKISLRSEYRSTKPGEAKESHEEFLENSHLQVQIALIFGARILDYVFNLCEGKFDFLEQLSDNLLLNIISYLNLEDIARLSQTSRRFAQLCMSDELWEKVVQSACDTITPDMRALAKDIGWRQMFFTNKLQLQRQLRKRKQRQESQGNSKF
;
A
#
# COMPACT_ATOMS: atom_id res chain seq x y z
N MET A 1 5.26 20.86 0.73
CA MET A 1 4.98 19.41 0.63
C MET A 1 3.51 19.11 0.30
N ALA A 2 2.55 19.95 0.69
CA ALA A 2 1.12 19.73 0.43
C ALA A 2 0.70 19.66 -1.07
N SER A 3 1.52 20.14 -2.02
CA SER A 3 1.15 20.20 -3.45
C SER A 3 1.03 18.85 -4.16
N TRP A 4 1.47 17.75 -3.53
CA TRP A 4 1.47 16.41 -4.12
C TRP A 4 0.26 15.56 -3.73
N LEU A 5 -0.52 16.00 -2.73
CA LEU A 5 -1.68 15.25 -2.28
C LEU A 5 -2.85 15.46 -3.26
N PRO A 6 -3.58 14.38 -3.61
CA PRO A 6 -4.83 14.50 -4.35
C PRO A 6 -5.85 15.33 -3.54
N GLU A 7 -6.83 15.91 -4.23
CA GLU A 7 -7.86 16.72 -3.57
C GLU A 7 -8.68 15.89 -2.58
N THR A 8 -8.96 14.64 -2.93
CA THR A 8 -9.59 13.64 -2.07
C THR A 8 -8.51 12.81 -1.41
N LEU A 9 -8.42 12.87 -0.09
CA LEU A 9 -7.46 12.12 0.71
C LEU A 9 -7.99 10.76 1.12
N PHE A 10 -9.28 10.69 1.45
CA PHE A 10 -9.94 9.47 1.89
C PHE A 10 -11.41 9.52 1.55
N GLU A 11 -11.96 8.38 1.11
CA GLU A 11 -13.37 8.22 0.83
C GLU A 11 -13.82 6.83 1.26
N ILE A 12 -14.95 6.79 1.98
CA ILE A 12 -15.60 5.53 2.35
C ILE A 12 -17.11 5.69 2.29
N VAL A 13 -17.77 4.62 1.88
CA VAL A 13 -19.23 4.53 1.82
C VAL A 13 -19.71 3.36 2.66
N GLY A 14 -20.88 3.50 3.26
CA GLY A 14 -21.38 2.52 4.22
C GLY A 14 -22.87 2.65 4.48
N GLN A 15 -23.45 1.58 5.00
CA GLN A 15 -24.84 1.58 5.45
C GLN A 15 -24.88 1.71 6.97
N GLY A 16 -25.73 2.61 7.47
CA GLY A 16 -25.92 2.76 8.91
C GLY A 16 -26.52 1.51 9.56
N PRO A 17 -26.34 1.34 10.88
CA PRO A 17 -26.92 0.22 11.60
C PRO A 17 -28.45 0.23 11.57
N ALA A 18 -29.06 -0.91 11.87
CA ALA A 18 -30.51 -0.96 12.08
C ALA A 18 -30.90 -0.03 13.26
N PRO A 19 -32.04 0.68 13.18
CA PRO A 19 -33.14 0.47 12.24
C PRO A 19 -33.13 1.36 10.98
N SER A 20 -32.30 2.41 10.91
CA SER A 20 -32.37 3.37 9.79
C SER A 20 -31.94 2.73 8.48
N LYS A 21 -30.82 1.99 8.48
CA LYS A 21 -30.23 1.40 7.26
C LYS A 21 -30.03 2.42 6.12
N ASP A 22 -29.91 3.70 6.49
CA ASP A 22 -29.62 4.80 5.57
C ASP A 22 -28.21 4.64 5.00
N TYR A 23 -27.97 5.23 3.84
CA TYR A 23 -26.67 5.17 3.18
C TYR A 23 -25.86 6.42 3.51
N TYR A 24 -24.57 6.25 3.75
CA TYR A 24 -23.66 7.31 4.17
C TYR A 24 -22.39 7.29 3.32
N GLN A 25 -21.84 8.48 3.09
CA GLN A 25 -20.54 8.68 2.46
C GLN A 25 -19.75 9.65 3.34
N LEU A 26 -18.54 9.26 3.68
CA LEU A 26 -17.56 10.10 4.35
C LEU A 26 -16.41 10.37 3.37
N LEU A 27 -16.13 11.64 3.16
CA LEU A 27 -15.13 12.12 2.22
C LEU A 27 -14.25 13.15 2.94
N VAL A 28 -12.96 12.88 3.02
CA VAL A 28 -11.97 13.80 3.58
C VAL A 28 -11.17 14.40 2.44
N THR A 29 -11.26 15.71 2.29
CA THR A 29 -10.45 16.48 1.35
C THR A 29 -9.26 17.11 2.06
N ARG A 30 -8.44 17.83 1.30
CA ARG A 30 -7.26 18.54 1.83
C ARG A 30 -7.56 19.60 2.87
N SER A 31 -8.80 20.10 2.92
CA SER A 31 -9.19 21.20 3.81
C SER A 31 -10.47 20.92 4.60
N GLN A 32 -11.25 19.93 4.20
CA GLN A 32 -12.60 19.72 4.73
C GLN A 32 -12.91 18.24 4.96
N VAL A 33 -13.81 18.00 5.92
CA VAL A 33 -14.51 16.74 6.10
C VAL A 33 -15.93 16.93 5.58
N ILE A 34 -16.33 16.06 4.65
CA ILE A 34 -17.65 16.06 4.02
C ILE A 34 -18.36 14.78 4.41
N PHE A 35 -19.50 14.92 5.07
CA PHE A 35 -20.35 13.81 5.48
C PHE A 35 -21.70 13.91 4.80
N ARG A 36 -22.04 12.92 3.98
CA ARG A 36 -23.28 12.86 3.21
C ARG A 36 -24.13 11.68 3.61
N TRP A 37 -25.44 11.85 3.54
CA TRP A 37 -26.37 10.78 3.83
C TRP A 37 -27.57 10.79 2.88
N TRP A 38 -28.05 9.58 2.58
CA TRP A 38 -29.24 9.33 1.78
C TRP A 38 -30.20 8.52 2.63
N LYS A 39 -31.39 9.09 2.83
CA LYS A 39 -32.45 8.41 3.56
C LYS A 39 -33.04 7.30 2.69
N ILE A 40 -32.97 6.06 3.17
CA ILE A 40 -33.49 4.88 2.47
C ILE A 40 -34.77 4.43 3.19
N SER A 41 -35.93 4.76 2.63
CA SER A 41 -37.21 4.38 3.22
C SER A 41 -38.23 3.95 2.17
N LEU A 42 -39.02 2.94 2.51
CA LEU A 42 -40.18 2.50 1.73
C LEU A 42 -41.41 3.40 1.95
N ARG A 43 -41.38 4.30 2.95
CA ARG A 43 -42.49 5.19 3.26
C ARG A 43 -42.59 6.30 2.22
N SER A 44 -43.80 6.51 1.70
CA SER A 44 -44.06 7.51 0.66
C SER A 44 -43.67 8.94 1.07
N GLU A 45 -43.72 9.24 2.37
CA GLU A 45 -43.36 10.53 2.97
C GLU A 45 -41.89 10.91 2.70
N TYR A 46 -41.00 9.92 2.57
CA TYR A 46 -39.58 10.12 2.37
C TYR A 46 -39.13 9.94 0.92
N ARG A 47 -40.06 9.67 -0.01
CA ARG A 47 -39.76 9.37 -1.42
C ARG A 47 -39.12 10.55 -2.17
N SER A 48 -39.35 11.77 -1.70
CA SER A 48 -38.79 13.01 -2.24
C SER A 48 -37.72 13.64 -1.34
N THR A 49 -37.29 12.93 -0.28
CA THR A 49 -36.24 13.45 0.62
C THR A 49 -34.92 13.52 -0.15
N LYS A 50 -34.36 14.73 -0.22
CA LYS A 50 -33.07 14.95 -0.86
C LYS A 50 -31.93 14.46 0.05
N PRO A 51 -30.79 14.06 -0.52
CA PRO A 51 -29.61 13.75 0.27
C PRO A 51 -29.19 14.95 1.11
N GLY A 52 -28.73 14.70 2.32
CA GLY A 52 -28.14 15.70 3.19
C GLY A 52 -26.62 15.72 3.07
N GLU A 53 -26.03 16.87 3.36
CA GLU A 53 -24.58 17.07 3.36
C GLU A 53 -24.20 18.01 4.51
N ALA A 54 -23.20 17.60 5.28
CA ALA A 54 -22.48 18.45 6.22
C ALA A 54 -21.04 18.60 5.69
N LYS A 55 -20.55 19.84 5.65
CA LYS A 55 -19.17 20.17 5.26
C LYS A 55 -18.57 20.99 6.39
N GLU A 56 -17.47 20.51 6.92
CA GLU A 56 -16.74 21.17 8.00
C GLU A 56 -15.28 21.30 7.62
N SER A 57 -14.63 22.37 8.06
CA SER A 57 -13.17 22.43 8.02
C SER A 57 -12.58 21.36 8.96
N HIS A 58 -11.28 21.05 8.79
CA HIS A 58 -10.60 20.14 9.70
C HIS A 58 -10.68 20.61 11.17
N GLU A 59 -10.54 21.92 11.42
CA GLU A 59 -10.61 22.51 12.77
C GLU A 59 -12.02 22.37 13.38
N GLU A 60 -13.06 22.71 12.61
CA GLU A 60 -14.46 22.57 13.03
C GLU A 60 -14.81 21.10 13.33
N PHE A 61 -14.34 20.18 12.50
CA PHE A 61 -14.56 18.75 12.70
C PHE A 61 -13.94 18.25 14.02
N LEU A 62 -12.75 18.73 14.39
CA LEU A 62 -12.08 18.34 15.63
C LEU A 62 -12.87 18.76 16.88
N GLU A 63 -13.67 19.83 16.80
CA GLU A 63 -14.53 20.29 17.89
C GLU A 63 -15.94 19.66 17.85
N ASN A 64 -16.37 19.14 16.70
CA ASN A 64 -17.71 18.57 16.53
C ASN A 64 -17.84 17.11 17.03
N SER A 65 -18.04 16.97 18.34
CA SER A 65 -18.31 15.67 18.97
C SER A 65 -19.49 14.89 18.37
N HIS A 66 -20.52 15.57 17.88
CA HIS A 66 -21.70 14.90 17.32
C HIS A 66 -21.37 14.20 15.99
N LEU A 67 -20.67 14.89 15.08
CA LEU A 67 -20.26 14.31 13.81
C LEU A 67 -19.25 13.18 14.01
N GLN A 68 -18.31 13.34 14.94
CA GLN A 68 -17.35 12.29 15.33
C GLN A 68 -18.07 11.01 15.80
N VAL A 69 -19.05 11.14 16.69
CA VAL A 69 -19.84 10.00 17.19
C VAL A 69 -20.59 9.32 16.05
N GLN A 70 -21.18 10.08 15.13
CA GLN A 70 -21.87 9.49 13.96
C GLN A 70 -20.92 8.69 13.07
N ILE A 71 -19.74 9.24 12.75
CA ILE A 71 -18.72 8.55 11.97
C ILE A 71 -18.27 7.26 12.66
N ALA A 72 -18.00 7.29 13.97
CA ALA A 72 -17.62 6.10 14.72
C ALA A 72 -18.72 5.03 14.74
N LEU A 73 -20.00 5.43 14.86
CA LEU A 73 -21.12 4.49 14.85
C LEU A 73 -21.33 3.82 13.49
N ILE A 74 -21.09 4.54 12.39
CA ILE A 74 -21.35 4.05 11.03
C ILE A 74 -20.15 3.31 10.45
N PHE A 75 -18.95 3.88 10.59
CA PHE A 75 -17.73 3.39 9.96
C PHE A 75 -16.75 2.72 10.94
N GLY A 76 -16.99 2.86 12.26
CA GLY A 76 -16.17 2.28 13.30
C GLY A 76 -15.09 3.22 13.84
N ALA A 77 -14.64 2.97 15.07
CA ALA A 77 -13.65 3.79 15.77
C ALA A 77 -12.32 3.91 15.01
N ARG A 78 -11.87 2.85 14.33
CA ARG A 78 -10.62 2.87 13.54
C ARG A 78 -10.66 3.88 12.40
N ILE A 79 -11.81 4.05 11.76
CA ILE A 79 -11.99 5.03 10.69
C ILE A 79 -12.04 6.43 11.28
N LEU A 80 -12.70 6.62 12.42
CA LEU A 80 -12.67 7.90 13.11
C LEU A 80 -11.23 8.32 13.48
N ASP A 81 -10.45 7.41 14.08
CA ASP A 81 -9.04 7.65 14.42
C ASP A 81 -8.21 7.99 13.17
N TYR A 82 -8.48 7.32 12.05
CA TYR A 82 -7.83 7.62 10.78
C TYR A 82 -8.15 9.04 10.30
N VAL A 83 -9.42 9.44 10.33
CA VAL A 83 -9.87 10.78 9.93
C VAL A 83 -9.30 11.86 10.85
N PHE A 84 -9.19 11.60 12.15
CA PHE A 84 -8.50 12.51 13.08
C PHE A 84 -7.06 12.75 12.66
N ASN A 85 -6.31 11.67 12.40
CA ASN A 85 -4.93 11.80 11.94
C ASN A 85 -4.83 12.63 10.65
N LEU A 86 -5.74 12.42 9.69
CA LEU A 86 -5.78 13.24 8.47
C LEU A 86 -6.05 14.72 8.76
N CYS A 87 -6.98 15.05 9.66
CA CYS A 87 -7.30 16.42 10.04
C CYS A 87 -6.17 17.11 10.81
N GLU A 88 -5.37 16.34 11.57
CA GLU A 88 -4.16 16.83 12.24
C GLU A 88 -2.94 16.94 11.29
N GLY A 89 -3.11 16.64 10.01
CA GLY A 89 -2.05 16.72 9.00
C GLY A 89 -1.09 15.52 8.97
N LYS A 90 -1.45 14.41 9.62
CA LYS A 90 -0.70 13.14 9.59
C LYS A 90 -1.17 12.32 8.38
N PHE A 91 -0.57 12.57 7.23
CA PHE A 91 -0.89 11.88 5.98
C PHE A 91 0.04 10.69 5.72
N ASP A 92 -0.50 9.62 5.15
CA ASP A 92 0.26 8.46 4.69
C ASP A 92 0.96 8.74 3.34
N PHE A 93 1.95 9.63 3.36
CA PHE A 93 2.69 10.00 2.14
C PHE A 93 3.33 8.79 1.45
N LEU A 94 3.81 7.81 2.24
CA LEU A 94 4.43 6.61 1.72
C LEU A 94 3.45 5.73 0.94
N GLU A 95 2.20 5.61 1.37
CA GLU A 95 1.20 4.83 0.64
C GLU A 95 0.72 5.52 -0.65
N GLN A 96 1.03 6.81 -0.84
CA GLN A 96 0.67 7.52 -2.07
C GLN A 96 1.77 7.52 -3.14
N LEU A 97 3.01 7.17 -2.77
CA LEU A 97 4.11 7.10 -3.72
C LEU A 97 3.91 5.97 -4.72
N SER A 98 4.42 6.14 -5.95
CA SER A 98 4.44 5.07 -6.93
C SER A 98 5.37 3.94 -6.50
N ASP A 99 5.06 2.71 -6.93
CA ASP A 99 5.87 1.53 -6.58
C ASP A 99 7.34 1.70 -6.99
N ASN A 100 7.62 2.34 -8.14
CA ASN A 100 8.98 2.61 -8.59
C ASN A 100 9.78 3.49 -7.61
N LEU A 101 9.16 4.55 -7.08
CA LEU A 101 9.78 5.43 -6.10
C LEU A 101 9.95 4.73 -4.75
N LEU A 102 8.95 3.96 -4.33
CA LEU A 102 9.04 3.14 -3.12
C LEU A 102 10.17 2.13 -3.23
N LEU A 103 10.29 1.40 -4.33
CA LEU A 103 11.39 0.44 -4.55
C LEU A 103 12.76 1.13 -4.48
N ASN A 104 12.89 2.35 -5.01
CA ASN A 104 14.12 3.14 -4.88
C ASN A 104 14.40 3.50 -3.41
N ILE A 105 13.41 4.01 -2.68
CA ILE A 105 13.56 4.37 -1.26
C ILE A 105 13.93 3.13 -0.43
N ILE A 106 13.22 2.01 -0.63
CA ILE A 106 13.44 0.76 0.09
C ILE A 106 14.84 0.18 -0.21
N SER A 107 15.39 0.39 -1.41
CA SER A 107 16.73 -0.10 -1.76
C SER A 107 17.87 0.53 -0.96
N TYR A 108 17.63 1.66 -0.28
CA TYR A 108 18.58 2.29 0.64
C TYR A 108 18.47 1.79 2.09
N LEU A 109 17.46 0.98 2.40
CA LEU A 109 17.26 0.43 3.74
C LEU A 109 18.13 -0.80 3.99
N ASN A 110 18.50 -1.00 5.26
CA ASN A 110 19.18 -2.22 5.68
C ASN A 110 18.22 -3.42 5.65
N LEU A 111 18.77 -4.64 5.59
CA LEU A 111 17.98 -5.87 5.55
C LEU A 111 16.98 -6.01 6.72
N GLU A 112 17.37 -5.59 7.92
CA GLU A 112 16.48 -5.60 9.09
C GLU A 112 15.30 -4.64 8.91
N ASP A 113 15.56 -3.45 8.39
CA ASP A 113 14.54 -2.42 8.19
C ASP A 113 13.60 -2.80 7.05
N ILE A 114 14.11 -3.44 5.99
CA ILE A 114 13.27 -4.06 4.94
C ILE A 114 12.36 -5.13 5.55
N ALA A 115 12.88 -5.98 6.44
CA ALA A 115 12.08 -7.01 7.10
C ALA A 115 11.01 -6.41 8.02
N ARG A 116 11.32 -5.34 8.77
CA ARG A 116 10.34 -4.61 9.59
C ARG A 116 9.28 -3.92 8.71
N LEU A 117 9.70 -3.26 7.63
CA LEU A 117 8.81 -2.59 6.69
C LEU A 117 7.84 -3.57 6.02
N SER A 118 8.29 -4.78 5.71
CA SER A 118 7.42 -5.81 5.11
C SER A 118 6.25 -6.24 6.03
N GLN A 119 6.32 -5.93 7.33
CA GLN A 119 5.31 -6.28 8.31
C GLN A 119 4.29 -5.16 8.56
N THR A 120 4.47 -3.97 7.98
CA THR A 120 3.58 -2.82 8.24
C THR A 120 2.30 -2.87 7.42
N SER A 121 2.38 -3.24 6.14
CA SER A 121 1.22 -3.33 5.26
C SER A 121 1.37 -4.44 4.21
N ARG A 122 0.25 -4.90 3.67
CA ARG A 122 0.25 -5.92 2.60
C ARG A 122 0.98 -5.44 1.34
N ARG A 123 0.89 -4.14 1.03
CA ARG A 123 1.58 -3.55 -0.11
C ARG A 123 3.09 -3.52 0.12
N PHE A 124 3.54 -3.08 1.30
CA PHE A 124 4.97 -3.12 1.64
C PHE A 124 5.50 -4.55 1.72
N ALA A 125 4.70 -5.51 2.18
CA ALA A 125 5.07 -6.92 2.11
C ALA A 125 5.35 -7.34 0.67
N GLN A 126 4.47 -7.01 -0.28
CA GLN A 126 4.67 -7.34 -1.70
C GLN A 126 5.91 -6.65 -2.30
N LEU A 127 6.09 -5.36 -2.04
CA LEU A 127 7.24 -4.60 -2.53
C LEU A 127 8.57 -5.10 -1.95
N CYS A 128 8.62 -5.40 -0.64
CA CYS A 128 9.82 -5.94 0.01
C CYS A 128 10.17 -7.37 -0.47
N MET A 129 9.20 -8.08 -1.03
CA MET A 129 9.37 -9.42 -1.57
C MET A 129 9.63 -9.44 -3.09
N SER A 130 9.58 -8.30 -3.77
CA SER A 130 9.69 -8.23 -5.24
C SER A 130 11.13 -8.45 -5.72
N ASP A 131 11.30 -9.20 -6.81
CA ASP A 131 12.64 -9.42 -7.39
C ASP A 131 13.29 -8.13 -7.89
N GLU A 132 12.49 -7.13 -8.28
CA GLU A 132 12.97 -5.81 -8.69
C GLU A 132 13.69 -5.08 -7.55
N LEU A 133 13.20 -5.20 -6.31
CA LEU A 133 13.89 -4.65 -5.15
C LEU A 133 15.22 -5.36 -4.93
N TRP A 134 15.19 -6.70 -4.93
CA TRP A 134 16.37 -7.51 -4.64
C TRP A 134 17.44 -7.39 -5.73
N GLU A 135 17.05 -7.12 -6.98
CA GLU A 135 17.99 -6.73 -8.03
C GLU A 135 18.75 -5.45 -7.66
N LYS A 136 18.03 -4.41 -7.21
CA LYS A 136 18.65 -3.14 -6.79
C LYS A 136 19.54 -3.31 -5.57
N VAL A 137 19.11 -4.10 -4.59
CA VAL A 137 19.91 -4.41 -3.38
C VAL A 137 21.19 -5.17 -3.75
N VAL A 138 21.12 -6.13 -4.68
CA VAL A 138 22.31 -6.84 -5.16
C VAL A 138 23.22 -5.91 -5.96
N GLN A 139 22.65 -5.05 -6.81
CA GLN A 139 23.41 -4.06 -7.59
C GLN A 139 24.14 -3.05 -6.70
N SER A 140 23.51 -2.59 -5.61
CA SER A 140 24.15 -1.66 -4.68
C SER A 140 25.23 -2.33 -3.82
N ALA A 141 25.09 -3.62 -3.53
CA ALA A 141 26.05 -4.38 -2.72
C ALA A 141 27.21 -5.00 -3.53
N CYS A 142 27.07 -5.16 -4.85
CA CYS A 142 28.07 -5.80 -5.71
C CYS A 142 28.60 -4.83 -6.78
N ASP A 143 29.91 -4.57 -6.77
CA ASP A 143 30.57 -3.71 -7.76
C ASP A 143 30.48 -4.25 -9.20
N THR A 144 30.27 -5.56 -9.39
CA THR A 144 30.15 -6.17 -10.72
C THR A 144 29.19 -7.35 -10.73
N ILE A 145 28.08 -7.22 -11.47
CA ILE A 145 27.14 -8.32 -11.73
C ILE A 145 27.60 -9.10 -12.97
N THR A 146 28.02 -10.34 -12.77
CA THR A 146 28.41 -11.23 -13.87
C THR A 146 27.20 -11.69 -14.69
N PRO A 147 27.39 -12.00 -16.00
CA PRO A 147 26.31 -12.52 -16.85
C PRO A 147 25.71 -13.83 -16.33
N ASP A 148 26.52 -14.67 -15.68
CA ASP A 148 26.06 -15.91 -15.04
C ASP A 148 25.14 -15.64 -13.85
N MET A 149 25.43 -14.61 -13.03
CA MET A 149 24.55 -14.19 -11.94
C MET A 149 23.21 -13.68 -12.46
N ARG A 150 23.22 -12.87 -13.52
CA ARG A 150 22.00 -12.38 -14.16
C ARG A 150 21.19 -13.51 -14.79
N ALA A 151 21.85 -14.46 -15.43
CA ALA A 151 21.19 -15.65 -15.97
C ALA A 151 20.63 -16.54 -14.86
N LEU A 152 21.27 -16.61 -13.69
CA LEU A 152 20.78 -17.39 -12.55
C LEU A 152 19.59 -16.70 -11.89
N ALA A 153 19.65 -15.39 -11.69
CA ALA A 153 18.53 -14.60 -11.19
C ALA A 153 17.28 -14.74 -12.09
N LYS A 154 17.43 -14.87 -13.41
CA LYS A 154 16.30 -15.16 -14.31
C LYS A 154 15.60 -16.50 -14.03
N ASP A 155 16.30 -17.50 -13.50
CA ASP A 155 15.73 -18.84 -13.25
C ASP A 155 15.14 -18.96 -11.84
N ILE A 156 15.77 -18.35 -10.83
CA ILE A 156 15.41 -18.54 -9.41
C ILE A 156 14.95 -17.26 -8.70
N GLY A 157 15.06 -16.10 -9.34
CA GLY A 157 14.78 -14.79 -8.73
C GLY A 157 15.99 -14.20 -8.01
N TRP A 158 16.08 -12.87 -8.01
CA TRP A 158 17.15 -12.11 -7.33
C TRP A 158 17.09 -12.29 -5.82
N ARG A 159 15.89 -12.33 -5.24
CA ARG A 159 15.72 -12.54 -3.81
C ARG A 159 16.29 -13.88 -3.37
N GLN A 160 15.92 -14.95 -4.06
CA GLN A 160 16.37 -16.30 -3.72
C GLN A 160 17.88 -16.44 -3.93
N MET A 161 18.40 -15.83 -5.00
CA MET A 161 19.84 -15.77 -5.27
C MET A 161 20.61 -15.05 -4.15
N PHE A 162 20.07 -13.93 -3.62
CA PHE A 162 20.67 -13.20 -2.50
C PHE A 162 20.76 -14.06 -1.22
N PHE A 163 19.68 -14.78 -0.88
CA PHE A 163 19.64 -15.62 0.33
C PHE A 163 20.30 -17.00 0.16
N THR A 164 20.61 -17.43 -1.06
CA THR A 164 21.33 -18.69 -1.27
C THR A 164 22.77 -18.60 -0.75
N ASN A 165 23.19 -19.60 0.01
CA ASN A 165 24.56 -19.70 0.53
C ASN A 165 25.56 -19.75 -0.64
N LYS A 166 26.73 -19.10 -0.52
CA LYS A 166 27.84 -19.16 -1.50
C LYS A 166 28.13 -20.58 -1.99
N LEU A 167 28.05 -21.59 -1.12
CA LEU A 167 28.25 -23.00 -1.49
C LEU A 167 27.13 -23.56 -2.37
N GLN A 168 25.88 -23.18 -2.10
CA GLN A 168 24.73 -23.58 -2.92
C GLN A 168 24.77 -22.89 -4.29
N LEU A 169 25.16 -21.62 -4.32
CA LEU A 169 25.41 -20.86 -5.55
C LEU A 169 26.49 -21.52 -6.42
N GLN A 170 27.65 -21.84 -5.85
CA GLN A 170 28.72 -22.53 -6.57
C GLN A 170 28.26 -23.89 -7.11
N ARG A 171 27.49 -24.66 -6.33
CA ARG A 171 26.93 -25.94 -6.78
C ARG A 171 25.94 -25.75 -7.94
N GLN A 172 25.08 -24.75 -7.90
CA GLN A 172 24.12 -24.45 -8.97
C GLN A 172 24.82 -23.98 -10.26
N LEU A 173 25.82 -23.10 -10.14
CA LEU A 173 26.64 -22.65 -11.27
C LEU A 173 27.38 -23.82 -11.93
N ARG A 174 28.02 -24.70 -11.14
CA ARG A 174 28.69 -25.91 -11.66
C ARG A 174 27.71 -26.84 -12.39
N LYS A 175 26.53 -27.10 -11.81
CA LYS A 175 25.48 -27.92 -12.45
C LYS A 175 25.02 -27.33 -13.78
N ARG A 176 24.93 -26.01 -13.89
CA ARG A 176 24.54 -25.33 -15.13
C ARG A 176 25.61 -25.41 -16.21
N LYS A 177 26.88 -25.20 -15.87
CA LYS A 177 28.00 -25.36 -16.81
C LYS A 177 28.03 -26.77 -17.42
N GLN A 178 27.85 -27.79 -16.58
CA GLN A 178 27.75 -29.19 -17.03
C GLN A 178 26.53 -29.45 -17.94
N ARG A 179 25.38 -28.79 -17.68
CA ARG A 179 24.19 -28.89 -18.54
C ARG A 179 24.38 -28.22 -19.91
N GLN A 180 25.08 -27.08 -19.96
CA GLN A 180 25.40 -26.40 -21.22
C GLN A 180 26.41 -27.21 -22.05
N GLU A 181 27.44 -27.78 -21.41
CA GLU A 181 28.41 -28.66 -22.05
C GLU A 181 27.75 -29.94 -22.62
N SER A 182 26.80 -30.53 -21.89
CA SER A 182 26.06 -31.73 -22.36
C SER A 182 25.05 -31.42 -23.48
N GLN A 183 24.42 -30.24 -23.51
CA GLN A 183 23.57 -29.82 -24.62
C GLN A 183 24.36 -29.44 -25.88
N GLY A 184 25.60 -28.97 -25.75
CA GLY A 184 26.50 -28.71 -26.87
C GLY A 184 26.99 -29.99 -27.57
N ASN A 185 27.23 -31.06 -26.81
CA ASN A 185 27.68 -32.35 -27.33
C ASN A 185 26.57 -33.21 -27.97
N SER A 186 25.29 -32.86 -27.81
CA SER A 186 24.16 -33.58 -28.41
C SER A 186 23.79 -33.06 -29.81
N LYS A 187 24.47 -32.03 -30.32
CA LYS A 187 24.23 -31.41 -31.63
C LYS A 187 25.29 -31.74 -32.69
N PHE A 188 26.13 -32.76 -32.43
CA PHE A 188 27.07 -33.33 -33.40
C PHE A 188 26.78 -34.81 -33.60
#